data_AF-A0A5E4I0B5-F1
#
_entry.id   AF-A0A5E4I0B5-F1
#
_cell.length_a   1.000
_cell.length_b   1.000
_cell.length_c   1.000
_cell.angle_alpha   90.00
_cell.angle_beta   90.00
_cell.angle_gamma   90.00
#
_symmetry.space_group_name_H-M   'P 1'
#
loop_
_entity.id
_entity.type
_entity.pdbx_description
1 polymer ?
#
loop_
_entity_poly.entity_id
_entity_poly.type
_entity_poly.pdbx_seq_one_letter_code
_entity_poly.pdbx_strand_id
1 'polypeptide(L)' 'MTSAIVNLTEKNSTYLNILKAYFGLKNKSDAMNFIVNEYAKEVLEPQLRPEYAKKLQKIMKEKGNAYKSLAKMKEAYS' A
#
# COMPACT_ATOMS: atom_id res chain seq x y z
N MET A 1 -20.44 10.57 -8.11
CA MET A 1 -19.60 9.72 -8.99
C MET A 1 -19.02 10.61 -10.07
N THR A 2 -17.76 10.41 -10.42
CA THR A 2 -17.06 11.17 -11.46
C THR A 2 -16.70 10.23 -12.60
N SER A 3 -16.82 10.67 -13.84
CA SER A 3 -16.56 9.84 -15.02
C SER A 3 -15.32 10.33 -15.76
N ALA A 4 -14.51 9.39 -16.25
CA ALA A 4 -13.35 9.67 -17.09
C ALA A 4 -13.36 8.77 -18.31
N ILE A 5 -12.91 9.30 -19.45
CA ILE A 5 -12.70 8.51 -20.68
C ILE A 5 -11.25 8.06 -20.70
N VAL A 6 -11.02 6.76 -20.87
CA VAL A 6 -9.69 6.15 -20.91
C VAL A 6 -9.56 5.29 -22.16
N ASN A 7 -8.46 5.49 -22.89
CA ASN A 7 -8.11 4.65 -24.02
C ASN A 7 -7.33 3.42 -23.52
N LEU A 8 -7.84 2.23 -23.83
CA LEU A 8 -7.23 0.97 -23.44
C LEU A 8 -6.78 0.22 -24.69
N THR A 9 -5.63 -0.45 -24.59
CA THR A 9 -5.25 -1.44 -25.59
C THR A 9 -6.22 -2.63 -25.54
N GLU A 10 -6.36 -3.37 -26.64
CA GLU A 10 -7.18 -4.58 -26.68
C GLU A 10 -6.79 -5.56 -25.58
N LYS A 11 -5.49 -5.73 -25.37
CA LYS A 11 -4.91 -6.57 -24.31
C LYS A 11 -5.39 -6.15 -22.92
N ASN A 12 -5.34 -4.86 -22.59
CA ASN A 12 -5.79 -4.35 -21.29
C ASN A 12 -7.31 -4.51 -21.12
N SER A 13 -8.08 -4.31 -22.19
CA SER A 13 -9.53 -4.54 -22.20
C SER A 13 -9.88 -6.00 -21.90
N THR A 14 -9.10 -6.95 -22.44
CA THR A 14 -9.23 -8.39 -22.14
C THR A 14 -8.89 -8.70 -20.69
N TYR A 15 -7.84 -8.09 -20.14
CA TYR A 15 -7.49 -8.26 -18.71
C TYR A 15 -8.60 -7.76 -17.78
N LEU A 16 -9.21 -6.61 -18.07
CA LEU A 16 -10.36 -6.14 -17.29
C LEU A 16 -11.54 -7.11 -17.35
N ASN A 17 -11.78 -7.77 -18.49
CA ASN A 17 -12.83 -8.79 -18.59
C ASN A 17 -12.54 -10.01 -17.72
N ILE A 18 -11.28 -10.47 -17.70
CA ILE A 18 -10.86 -11.61 -16.87
C ILE A 18 -11.00 -11.26 -15.38
N LEU A 19 -10.51 -10.10 -14.96
CA LEU A 19 -10.60 -9.64 -13.57
C LEU A 19 -12.06 -9.43 -13.15
N LYS A 20 -12.88 -8.86 -14.04
CA LYS A 20 -14.33 -8.75 -13.82
C LYS A 20 -14.96 -10.12 -13.54
N ALA A 21 -14.65 -11.13 -14.35
CA ALA A 21 -15.18 -12.48 -14.17
C ALA A 21 -14.65 -13.14 -12.89
N TYR A 22 -13.36 -13.04 -12.63
CA TYR A 22 -12.69 -13.65 -11.48
C TYR A 22 -13.25 -13.13 -10.14
N PHE A 23 -13.46 -11.82 -10.03
CA PHE A 23 -13.96 -11.17 -8.82
C PHE A 23 -15.49 -11.01 -8.80
N GLY A 24 -16.22 -11.54 -9.79
CA GLY A 24 -17.69 -11.44 -9.86
C GLY A 24 -18.23 -10.01 -9.99
N LEU A 25 -17.47 -9.12 -10.64
CA LEU A 25 -17.82 -7.70 -10.78
C LEU A 25 -18.83 -7.50 -11.93
N LYS A 26 -19.68 -6.48 -11.82
CA LYS A 26 -20.79 -6.29 -12.78
C LYS A 26 -20.30 -5.75 -14.12
N ASN A 27 -19.38 -4.79 -14.10
CA ASN A 27 -18.91 -4.10 -15.30
C ASN A 27 -17.39 -3.85 -15.29
N LYS A 28 -16.84 -3.37 -16.42
CA LYS A 28 -15.40 -3.08 -16.56
C LYS A 28 -14.95 -1.90 -15.68
N SER A 29 -15.83 -0.94 -15.40
CA SER A 29 -15.54 0.19 -14.52
C SER A 29 -15.35 -0.27 -13.08
N ASP A 30 -16.16 -1.21 -12.60
CA ASP A 30 -15.99 -1.83 -11.28
C ASP A 30 -14.63 -2.53 -11.19
N ALA A 31 -14.23 -3.26 -12.24
CA ALA A 31 -12.92 -3.90 -12.32
C ALA A 31 -11.77 -2.88 -12.32
N MET A 32 -11.93 -1.77 -13.05
CA MET A 32 -10.93 -0.68 -13.03
C MET A 32 -10.81 -0.07 -11.63
N ASN A 33 -11.93 0.25 -10.98
CA ASN A 33 -11.93 0.82 -9.63
C ASN A 33 -11.28 -0.14 -8.61
N PHE A 34 -11.56 -1.44 -8.73
CA PHE A 34 -10.91 -2.47 -7.90
C PHE A 34 -9.39 -2.44 -8.07
N ILE A 35 -8.89 -2.47 -9.31
CA ILE A 35 -7.44 -2.46 -9.59
C ILE A 35 -6.79 -1.17 -9.08
N VAL A 36 -7.42 -0.01 -9.31
CA VAL A 36 -6.90 1.28 -8.82
C VAL A 36 -6.78 1.26 -7.31
N ASN A 37 -7.77 0.71 -6.59
CA ASN A 37 -7.74 0.61 -5.14
C ASN A 37 -6.66 -0.37 -4.65
N GLU A 38 -6.54 -1.55 -5.26
CA GLU A 38 -5.48 -2.51 -4.88
C GLU A 38 -4.08 -1.95 -5.16
N TYR A 39 -3.87 -1.32 -6.31
CA TYR A 39 -2.60 -0.66 -6.63
C TYR A 39 -2.34 0.54 -5.73
N ALA A 40 -3.37 1.30 -5.35
CA ALA A 40 -3.25 2.37 -4.39
C ALA A 40 -2.83 1.85 -3.00
N LYS A 41 -3.29 0.66 -2.58
CA LYS A 41 -2.78 0.04 -1.35
C LYS A 41 -1.28 -0.24 -1.47
N GLU A 42 -0.84 -0.82 -2.58
CA GLU A 42 0.59 -1.12 -2.79
C GLU A 42 1.46 0.14 -2.90
N VAL A 43 0.98 1.19 -3.55
CA VAL A 43 1.77 2.40 -3.85
C VAL A 43 1.64 3.49 -2.80
N LEU A 44 0.45 3.66 -2.24
CA LEU A 44 0.15 4.74 -1.28
C LEU A 44 0.23 4.28 0.16
N GLU A 45 0.04 2.99 0.46
CA GLU A 45 0.33 2.54 1.82
C GLU A 45 1.85 2.56 2.05
N PRO A 46 2.34 3.12 3.18
CA PRO A 46 3.77 3.26 3.47
C PRO A 46 4.55 1.95 3.62
N GLN A 47 3.92 0.80 3.38
CA GLN A 47 4.46 -0.51 3.65
C GLN A 47 5.65 -0.77 2.72
N LEU A 48 6.84 -0.48 3.27
CA LEU A 48 8.16 -0.51 2.66
C LEU A 48 8.45 0.61 1.64
N ARG A 49 8.22 1.88 2.03
CA ARG A 49 9.10 2.95 1.49
C ARG A 49 10.55 2.48 1.72
N PRO A 50 11.41 2.39 0.69
CA PRO A 50 12.79 1.93 0.85
C PRO A 50 13.54 2.71 1.94
N GLU A 51 13.16 3.97 2.16
CA GLU A 51 13.64 4.81 3.25
C GLU A 51 13.27 4.30 4.64
N TYR A 52 12.05 3.78 4.83
CA TYR A 52 11.60 3.21 6.09
C TYR A 52 12.29 1.87 6.38
N ALA A 53 12.48 1.04 5.34
CA ALA A 53 13.28 -0.18 5.43
C ALA A 53 14.73 0.13 5.85
N LYS A 54 15.35 1.15 5.23
CA LYS A 54 16.70 1.63 5.59
C LYS A 54 16.74 2.17 7.03
N LYS A 55 15.71 2.91 7.45
CA LYS A 55 15.60 3.43 8.82
C LYS A 55 15.50 2.28 9.84
N LEU A 56 14.67 1.28 9.59
CA LEU A 56 14.55 0.10 10.44
C LEU A 56 15.85 -0.71 10.50
N GLN A 57 16.52 -0.93 9.36
CA GLN A 57 17.83 -1.58 9.33
C GLN A 57 18.90 -0.83 10.11
N LYS A 58 18.85 0.51 10.12
CA LYS A 58 19.75 1.34 10.93
C LYS A 58 19.45 1.16 12.42
N ILE A 59 18.17 1.25 12.82
CA ILE A 59 17.73 1.05 14.20
C ILE A 59 18.11 -0.35 14.72
N MET A 60 17.97 -1.39 13.91
CA MET A 60 18.35 -2.76 14.29
C MET A 60 19.85 -2.95 14.52
N LYS A 61 20.70 -2.13 13.89
CA LYS A 61 22.16 -2.16 14.08
C LYS A 61 22.61 -1.32 15.27
N GLU A 62 21.76 -0.40 15.73
CA GLU A 62 22.04 0.45 16.89
C GLU A 62 21.78 -0.32 18.19
N LYS A 63 22.62 -0.11 19.21
CA LYS A 63 22.36 -0.66 20.55
C LYS A 63 21.18 0.08 21.16
N GLY A 64 20.04 -0.59 21.27
CA GLY A 64 18.88 -0.06 21.98
C GLY A 64 19.15 0.08 23.49
N ASN A 65 18.57 1.10 24.11
CA ASN A 65 18.57 1.24 25.56
C ASN A 65 17.39 0.44 26.14
N ALA A 66 17.69 -0.49 27.03
CA ALA A 66 16.66 -1.24 27.76
C ALA A 66 16.21 -0.42 28.98
N TYR A 67 14.92 -0.11 29.06
CA TYR A 67 14.33 0.57 30.21
C TYR A 67 13.46 -0.40 31.00
N LYS A 68 13.57 -0.35 32.33
CA LYS A 68 12.79 -1.22 33.23
C LYS A 68 11.30 -0.86 33.30
N SER A 69 10.92 0.34 32.87
CA SER A 69 9.53 0.78 32.81
C SER A 69 9.34 1.97 31.85
N LEU A 70 8.11 2.17 31.39
CA LEU A 70 7.74 3.31 30.53
C LEU A 70 8.00 4.65 31.23
N ALA A 71 7.79 4.72 32.55
CA ALA A 71 8.05 5.91 33.34
C ALA A 71 9.53 6.31 33.30
N LYS A 72 10.44 5.33 33.43
CA LYS A 72 11.90 5.56 33.36
C LYS A 72 12.37 5.91 31.95
N MET A 73 11.71 5.37 30.92
CA MET A 73 11.95 5.81 29.55
C MET A 73 11.55 7.27 29.36
N LYS A 74 10.34 7.66 29.80
CA LYS A 74 9.81 9.02 29.62
C LYS A 74 10.67 10.08 30.31
N GLU A 75 11.18 9.78 31.50
CA GLU A 75 12.10 10.63 32.28
C GLU A 75 13.43 10.90 31.55
N ALA A 76 13.93 9.95 30.74
CA ALA A 76 15.19 10.09 30.01
C ALA A 76 15.09 10.91 28.71
N TYR A 77 13.87 11.21 28.25
CA TYR A 77 13.58 11.92 26.99
C TYR A 77 12.68 13.15 27.17
N SER A 78 12.39 13.55 28.43
CA SER A 78 11.73 14.82 28.78
C SER A 78 12.79 15.85 29.15
#